data_AF-A0A5B2Z0P7-F1
#
_entry.id   AF-A0A5B2Z0P7-F1
#
_cell.length_a   1.000
_cell.length_b   1.000
_cell.length_c   1.000
_cell.angle_alpha   90.00
_cell.angle_beta   90.00
_cell.angle_gamma   90.00
#
_symmetry.space_group_name_H-M   'P 1'
#
loop_
_entity.id
_entity.type
_entity.pdbx_description
1 polymer ?
#
loop_
_entity_poly.entity_id
_entity_poly.type
_entity_poly.pdbx_seq_one_letter_code
_entity_poly.pdbx_strand_id
1 'polypeptide(L)'
;MMIGYIQFAIPMITTRVHRQSVLERMYSEFQENILYSPGVIDSEDRLTFVLVAENVFTVDSILTKVRSFEEVKSADVYILTKWQFNDDWIIKEISNRISQRRPLLHESIKINNPIY
;
A
#
# COMPACT_ATOMS: atom_id res chain seq x y z
N MET A 1 15.15 -21.21 12.97
CA MET A 1 13.72 -21.21 13.33
C MET A 1 13.03 -20.25 12.39
N MET A 2 12.07 -20.70 11.57
CA MET A 2 11.34 -19.80 10.66
C MET A 2 10.18 -19.21 11.47
N ILE A 3 10.25 -17.93 11.81
CA ILE A 3 9.17 -17.24 12.52
C ILE A 3 8.07 -16.99 11.48
N GLY A 4 6.90 -17.62 11.68
CA GLY A 4 5.73 -17.35 10.87
C GLY A 4 5.10 -16.03 11.32
N TYR A 5 4.75 -15.17 10.36
CA TYR A 5 4.00 -13.94 10.63
C TYR A 5 2.53 -14.12 10.26
N ILE A 6 1.65 -13.48 11.03
CA ILE A 6 0.24 -13.35 10.72
C ILE A 6 0.08 -12.13 9.81
N GLN A 7 -0.45 -12.35 8.61
CA GLN A 7 -0.90 -11.28 7.73
C GLN A 7 -2.36 -10.94 8.04
N PHE A 8 -2.67 -9.65 8.12
CA PHE A 8 -4.02 -9.18 8.42
C PHE A 8 -4.32 -7.86 7.71
N ALA A 9 -5.60 -7.60 7.46
CA ALA A 9 -6.08 -6.34 6.94
C ALA A 9 -6.87 -5.58 8.00
N ILE A 10 -6.66 -4.25 8.06
CA ILE A 10 -7.47 -3.32 8.84
C ILE A 10 -8.15 -2.36 7.87
N PRO A 11 -9.40 -2.64 7.45
CA PRO A 11 -10.26 -1.64 6.88
C PRO A 11 -10.74 -0.68 7.98
N MET A 12 -10.63 0.60 7.71
CA MET A 12 -11.05 1.67 8.61
C MET A 12 -11.91 2.69 7.86
N ILE A 13 -12.95 3.18 8.54
CA ILE A 13 -13.79 4.26 8.05
C ILE A 13 -13.28 5.57 8.68
N THR A 14 -12.85 6.50 7.83
CA THR A 14 -12.46 7.87 8.19
C THR A 14 -13.26 8.86 7.34
N THR A 15 -13.18 10.16 7.62
CA THR A 15 -13.66 11.18 6.68
C THR A 15 -12.56 11.54 5.67
N ARG A 16 -12.95 12.03 4.50
CA ARG A 16 -12.02 12.53 3.48
C ARG A 16 -11.03 13.57 4.01
N VAL A 17 -11.46 14.44 4.93
CA VAL A 17 -10.63 15.52 5.50
C VAL A 17 -9.53 14.96 6.41
N HIS A 18 -9.83 13.92 7.18
CA HIS A 18 -8.87 13.34 8.12
C HIS A 18 -8.00 12.23 7.54
N ARG A 19 -8.28 11.82 6.31
CA ARG A 19 -7.60 10.72 5.64
C ARG A 19 -6.07 10.84 5.64
N GLN A 20 -5.55 12.05 5.42
CA GLN A 20 -4.10 12.29 5.42
C GLN A 20 -3.51 12.14 6.83
N SER A 21 -4.18 12.70 7.85
CA SER A 21 -3.79 12.55 9.26
C SER A 21 -3.72 11.07 9.66
N VAL A 22 -4.77 10.31 9.34
CA VAL A 22 -4.84 8.87 9.63
C VAL A 22 -3.71 8.11 8.92
N LEU A 23 -3.42 8.45 7.65
CA LEU A 23 -2.36 7.82 6.89
C LEU A 23 -0.99 8.10 7.51
N GLU A 24 -0.68 9.36 7.81
CA GLU A 24 0.58 9.76 8.43
C GLU A 24 0.78 9.09 9.79
N ARG A 25 -0.30 9.02 10.59
CA ARG A 25 -0.27 8.38 11.90
C ARG A 25 -0.06 6.87 11.81
N MET A 26 -0.72 6.20 10.87
CA MET A 26 -0.50 4.78 10.61
C MET A 26 0.95 4.49 10.23
N TYR A 27 1.55 5.32 9.36
CA TYR A 27 2.97 5.18 9.02
C TYR A 27 3.88 5.50 10.21
N SER A 28 3.61 6.53 10.99
CA SER A 28 4.41 6.89 12.16
C SER A 28 4.41 5.79 13.23
N GLU A 29 3.23 5.21 13.53
CA GLU A 29 3.07 4.26 14.63
C GLU A 29 3.33 2.80 14.21
N PHE A 30 3.12 2.43 12.94
CA PHE A 30 3.11 1.02 12.52
C PHE A 30 3.93 0.74 11.25
N GLN A 31 4.89 1.60 10.88
CA GLN A 31 5.70 1.41 9.66
C GLN A 31 6.28 0.00 9.53
N GLU A 32 6.76 -0.58 10.63
CA GLU A 32 7.40 -1.90 10.65
C GLU A 32 6.41 -3.04 10.39
N ASN A 33 5.12 -2.81 10.67
CA ASN A 33 4.07 -3.79 10.44
C ASN A 33 3.43 -3.65 9.06
N ILE A 34 3.52 -2.49 8.40
CA ILE A 34 2.83 -2.25 7.12
C ILE A 34 3.49 -3.06 6.00
N LEU A 35 2.72 -3.96 5.39
CA LEU A 35 3.15 -4.76 4.25
C LEU A 35 2.84 -4.07 2.92
N TYR A 36 1.66 -3.44 2.82
CA TYR A 36 1.22 -2.72 1.64
C TYR A 36 0.65 -1.35 2.01
N SER A 37 1.04 -0.35 1.22
CA SER A 37 0.49 1.01 1.30
C SER A 37 -1.02 0.98 1.07
N PRO A 38 -1.82 1.79 1.79
CA PRO A 38 -3.26 1.65 1.79
C PRO A 38 -3.86 1.90 0.41
N GLY A 39 -4.68 0.95 -0.04
CA GLY A 39 -5.55 1.14 -1.19
C GLY A 39 -6.82 1.89 -0.77
N VAL A 40 -7.28 2.82 -1.61
CA VAL A 40 -8.64 3.36 -1.51
C VAL A 40 -9.54 2.37 -2.21
N ILE A 41 -10.36 1.66 -1.45
CA ILE A 41 -11.16 0.58 -2.02
C ILE A 41 -12.55 1.05 -2.44
N ASP A 42 -13.00 2.23 -2.01
CA ASP A 42 -14.35 2.69 -2.39
C ASP A 42 -14.56 4.22 -2.24
N SER A 43 -15.69 4.66 -2.80
CA SER A 43 -16.37 5.96 -2.69
C SER A 43 -16.74 6.38 -1.26
N GLU A 44 -16.65 5.49 -0.27
CA GLU A 44 -17.05 5.71 1.13
C GLU A 44 -15.89 6.10 2.08
N ASP A 45 -14.82 6.73 1.58
CA ASP A 45 -13.68 7.17 2.40
C ASP A 45 -13.00 6.04 3.23
N ARG A 46 -13.11 4.79 2.79
CA ARG A 46 -12.48 3.64 3.46
C ARG A 46 -11.01 3.52 3.10
N LEU A 47 -10.16 3.48 4.12
CA LEU A 47 -8.74 3.11 4.00
C LEU A 47 -8.59 1.65 4.42
N THR A 48 -7.83 0.86 3.67
CA THR A 48 -7.47 -0.49 4.11
C THR A 48 -5.97 -0.63 4.15
N PHE A 49 -5.43 -0.93 5.33
CA PHE A 49 -4.03 -1.28 5.50
C PHE A 49 -3.88 -2.78 5.56
N VAL A 50 -2.77 -3.27 5.00
CA VAL A 50 -2.35 -4.66 5.15
C VAL A 50 -1.10 -4.68 5.98
N LEU A 51 -1.12 -5.47 7.03
CA LEU A 51 -0.07 -5.51 8.02
C LEU A 51 0.39 -6.95 8.29
N VAL A 52 1.57 -7.06 8.88
CA VAL A 52 2.14 -8.28 9.43
C VAL A 52 2.43 -8.13 10.91
N ALA A 53 2.20 -9.20 11.66
CA ALA A 53 2.46 -9.27 13.09
C ALA A 53 3.01 -10.65 13.47
N GLU A 54 3.82 -10.70 14.52
CA GLU A 54 4.42 -11.96 15.00
C GLU A 54 3.38 -12.90 15.61
N ASN A 55 2.32 -12.34 16.20
CA ASN A 55 1.29 -13.11 16.90
C ASN A 55 -0.02 -12.31 17.01
N VAL A 56 -1.08 -12.99 17.45
CA VAL A 56 -2.44 -12.43 17.57
C VAL A 56 -2.54 -11.31 18.60
N PHE A 57 -1.69 -11.29 19.63
CA PHE A 57 -1.68 -10.22 20.64
C PHE A 57 -1.16 -8.90 20.04
N THR A 58 -0.14 -8.98 19.18
CA THR A 58 0.32 -7.81 18.42
C THR A 58 -0.77 -7.29 17.47
N VAL A 59 -1.51 -8.20 16.82
CA VAL A 59 -2.67 -7.82 15.99
C VAL A 59 -3.72 -7.06 16.80
N ASP A 60 -4.11 -7.58 17.96
CA ASP A 60 -5.10 -6.97 18.84
C ASP A 60 -4.63 -5.61 19.40
N SER A 61 -3.35 -5.51 19.77
CA SER A 61 -2.73 -4.26 20.22
C SER A 61 -2.78 -3.18 19.13
N ILE A 62 -2.44 -3.54 17.88
CA ILE A 62 -2.51 -2.62 16.73
C ILE A 62 -3.97 -2.20 16.50
N LEU A 63 -4.92 -3.14 16.46
CA LEU A 63 -6.33 -2.82 16.26
C LEU A 63 -6.87 -1.89 17.34
N THR A 64 -6.56 -2.17 18.60
CA THR A 64 -6.97 -1.34 19.76
C THR A 64 -6.43 0.07 19.64
N LYS A 65 -5.16 0.21 19.24
CA LYS A 65 -4.53 1.52 19.03
C LYS A 65 -5.16 2.28 17.87
N VAL A 66 -5.41 1.63 16.73
CA VAL A 66 -6.09 2.24 15.59
C VAL A 66 -7.50 2.71 15.96
N ARG A 67 -8.26 1.91 16.73
CA ARG A 67 -9.59 2.30 17.24
C ARG A 67 -9.56 3.48 18.19
N SER A 68 -8.41 3.81 18.78
CA SER A 68 -8.23 4.96 19.65
C SER A 68 -7.96 6.27 18.90
N PHE A 69 -7.78 6.23 17.58
CA PHE A 69 -7.60 7.43 16.77
C PHE A 69 -8.95 8.17 16.67
N GLU A 70 -8.98 9.44 17.05
CA GLU A 70 -10.20 10.25 17.07
C GLU A 70 -10.87 10.33 15.69
N GLU A 71 -10.04 10.29 14.63
CA GLU A 71 -10.47 10.39 13.25
C GLU A 71 -11.01 9.08 12.66
N VAL A 72 -10.86 7.96 13.37
CA VAL A 72 -11.30 6.63 12.94
C VAL A 72 -12.67 6.33 13.53
N LYS A 73 -13.70 6.28 12.68
CA LYS A 73 -15.08 5.96 13.10
C LYS A 73 -15.24 4.49 13.44
N SER A 74 -14.58 3.63 12.68
CA SER A 74 -14.55 2.20 12.92
C SER A 74 -13.31 1.59 12.28
N ALA A 75 -12.84 0.50 12.88
CA ALA A 75 -11.79 -0.34 12.35
C ALA A 75 -12.08 -1.80 12.74
N ASP A 76 -11.93 -2.68 11.76
CA ASP A 76 -12.08 -4.12 11.92
C ASP A 76 -10.79 -4.83 11.56
N VAL A 77 -10.66 -6.10 11.92
CA VAL A 77 -9.49 -6.91 11.57
C VAL A 77 -9.90 -8.17 10.83
N TYR A 78 -9.18 -8.47 9.76
CA TYR A 78 -9.37 -9.66 8.95
C TYR A 78 -8.05 -10.40 8.84
N ILE A 79 -7.97 -11.60 9.40
CA ILE A 79 -6.80 -12.47 9.23
C ILE A 79 -6.83 -13.07 7.84
N LEU A 80 -5.73 -12.91 7.10
CA LEU A 80 -5.66 -13.29 5.70
C LEU A 80 -5.14 -14.72 5.60
N THR A 81 -5.95 -15.59 5.00
CA THR A 81 -5.61 -17.01 4.82
C THR A 81 -5.01 -17.28 3.44
N LYS A 82 -5.42 -16.51 2.42
CA LYS A 82 -4.89 -16.51 1.07
C LYS A 82 -5.01 -15.11 0.47
N TRP A 83 -3.94 -14.66 -0.18
CA TRP A 83 -3.98 -13.48 -1.02
C TRP A 83 -3.92 -13.91 -2.48
N GLN A 84 -4.99 -13.65 -3.24
CA GLN A 84 -4.99 -13.87 -4.69
C GLN A 84 -4.90 -12.52 -5.39
N PHE A 85 -3.74 -12.26 -5.99
CA PHE A 85 -3.58 -11.14 -6.89
C PHE A 85 -4.03 -11.55 -8.29
N ASN A 86 -4.55 -10.59 -9.05
CA ASN A 86 -4.71 -10.76 -10.48
C ASN A 86 -3.37 -10.44 -11.14
N ASP A 87 -2.56 -11.49 -11.35
CA ASP A 87 -1.21 -11.36 -11.91
C ASP A 87 -1.23 -10.69 -13.28
N ASP A 88 -2.23 -11.00 -14.12
CA ASP A 88 -2.39 -10.40 -15.44
C ASP A 88 -2.58 -8.88 -15.34
N TRP A 89 -3.38 -8.42 -14.37
CA TRP A 89 -3.58 -7.00 -14.13
C TRP A 89 -2.29 -6.33 -13.65
N ILE A 90 -1.53 -6.95 -12.74
CA ILE A 90 -0.26 -6.42 -12.24
C ILE A 90 0.74 -6.27 -13.39
N ILE A 91 0.93 -7.33 -14.18
CA ILE A 91 1.86 -7.34 -15.33
C ILE A 91 1.46 -6.25 -16.33
N LYS A 92 0.16 -6.12 -16.61
CA LYS A 92 -0.37 -5.08 -17.51
C LYS A 92 -0.07 -3.68 -17.00
N GLU A 93 -0.33 -3.40 -15.72
CA GLU A 93 -0.10 -2.08 -15.13
C GLU A 93 1.39 -1.72 -15.08
N ILE A 94 2.25 -2.68 -14.74
CA ILE A 94 3.71 -2.51 -14.81
C ILE A 94 4.14 -2.17 -16.26
N SER A 95 3.66 -2.94 -17.24
CA SER A 95 3.99 -2.74 -18.65
C SER A 95 3.53 -1.36 -19.15
N ASN A 96 2.33 -0.93 -18.76
CA ASN A 96 1.80 0.40 -19.09
C ASN A 96 2.71 1.51 -18.55
N ARG A 97 3.12 1.43 -17.28
CA ARG A 97 3.99 2.44 -16.66
C ARG A 97 5.38 2.49 -17.29
N ILE A 98 5.97 1.34 -17.63
CA ILE A 98 7.25 1.28 -18.35
C ILE A 98 7.12 1.94 -19.73
N SER A 99 6.02 1.67 -20.43
CA SER A 99 5.77 2.21 -21.76
C SER A 99 5.53 3.72 -21.73
N GLN A 100 4.81 4.21 -20.73
CA GLN A 100 4.55 5.64 -20.51
C GLN A 100 5.80 6.43 -20.07
N ARG A 101 6.77 5.77 -19.42
CA ARG A 101 8.06 6.39 -19.05
C ARG A 101 9.04 6.54 -20.23
N ARG A 102 8.71 6.06 -21.43
CA ARG A 102 9.48 6.39 -22.65
C ARG A 102 8.82 7.55 -23.40
N PRO A 103 9.30 8.77 -23.15
CA PRO A 103 9.56 9.69 -24.24
C PRO A 103 11.05 10.10 -24.24
N LEU A 104 11.67 10.10 -25.43
CA LEU A 104 12.97 10.73 -25.76
C LEU A 104 14.30 9.97 -25.47
N LEU A 105 14.45 8.72 -25.94
CA LEU A 105 15.79 8.17 -26.25
C LEU A 105 15.83 7.55 -27.66
N HIS A 106 15.34 8.32 -28.63
CA HIS A 106 15.61 8.05 -30.03
C HIS A 106 15.76 9.35 -30.83
N GLU A 107 16.59 10.28 -30.33
CA GLU A 107 17.32 11.13 -31.26
C GLU A 107 18.54 10.34 -31.71
N SER A 108 18.46 9.81 -32.93
CA SER A 108 19.62 9.31 -33.65
C SER A 108 20.63 10.45 -33.78
N ILE A 109 21.74 10.33 -33.06
CA ILE A 109 22.91 11.20 -33.23
C ILE A 109 23.35 11.06 -34.69
N LYS A 110 23.02 12.04 -35.52
CA LYS A 110 23.63 12.20 -36.85
C LYS A 110 25.06 12.67 -36.64
N ILE A 111 26.00 11.74 -36.71
CA ILE A 111 27.43 12.07 -36.78
C ILE A 111 27.69 12.62 -38.19
N ASN A 112 27.66 13.94 -38.35
CA ASN A 112 28.19 14.58 -39.54
C ASN A 112 29.71 14.64 -39.41
N ASN A 113 30.43 13.77 -40.13
CA ASN A 113 31.87 13.93 -40.34
C ASN A 113 32.11 15.01 -41.40
N PRO A 114 32.90 16.08 -41.13
CA PRO A 114 33.58 16.80 -42.18
C PRO A 114 34.93 16.12 -42.46
N ILE A 115 35.11 15.73 -43.71
CA ILE A 115 36.39 15.30 -44.29
C ILE A 115 37.26 16.55 -44.45
N TYR A 116 38.48 16.51 -43.89
CA TYR A 116 39.64 17.26 -44.39
C TYR A 116 40.75 16.26 -44.68
#